data_AF-A0A2I0DXI6-F1
#
_entry.id   AF-A0A2I0DXI6-F1
#
_cell.length_a   1.000
_cell.length_b   1.000
_cell.length_c   1.000
_cell.angle_alpha   90.00
_cell.angle_beta   90.00
_cell.angle_gamma   90.00
#
_symmetry.space_group_name_H-M   'P 1'
#
loop_
_entity.id
_entity.type
_entity.pdbx_description
1 polymer ?
#
loop_
_entity_poly.entity_id
_entity_poly.type
_entity_poly.pdbx_seq_one_letter_code
_entity_poly.pdbx_strand_id
1 'polypeptide(L)' 'MSDGNNESGLAAAPAEVKLAVDLIFLLESNNIAPEVALAALKIVSADLESKLTA' A
#
# COMPACT_ATOMS: atom_id res chain seq x y z
N MET A 1 -34.77 -12.50 2.80
CA MET A 1 -34.51 -11.46 1.78
C MET A 1 -33.50 -10.52 2.43
N SER A 2 -32.21 -10.67 2.06
CA SER A 2 -31.39 -9.65 1.37
C SER A 2 -31.28 -8.37 2.21
N ASP A 3 -30.15 -8.02 2.81
CA ASP A 3 -28.89 -7.66 2.16
C ASP A 3 -27.69 -8.07 3.06
N GLY A 4 -26.60 -8.64 2.57
CA GLY A 4 -25.70 -8.05 1.58
C GLY A 4 -24.34 -7.87 2.27
N ASN A 5 -23.46 -8.85 2.03
CA ASN A 5 -22.11 -9.00 2.57
C ASN A 5 -21.31 -7.67 2.60
N ASN A 6 -21.22 -7.03 3.77
CA ASN A 6 -20.30 -5.90 4.02
C ASN A 6 -19.08 -6.38 4.81
N GLU A 7 -18.50 -7.51 4.41
CA GLU A 7 -17.09 -7.79 4.74
C GLU A 7 -16.25 -6.83 3.90
N SER A 8 -16.14 -5.60 4.39
CA SER A 8 -15.09 -4.61 4.18
C SER A 8 -14.33 -4.80 2.87
N GLY A 9 -14.62 -4.03 1.81
CA GLY A 9 -14.00 -4.20 0.48
C GLY A 9 -12.47 -4.29 0.47
N LEU A 10 -11.79 -3.82 1.52
CA LEU A 10 -10.36 -4.03 1.75
C LEU A 10 -9.98 -5.49 2.05
N ALA A 11 -10.80 -6.27 2.76
CA ALA A 11 -10.54 -7.69 3.07
C ALA A 11 -10.56 -8.58 1.83
N ALA A 12 -11.36 -8.22 0.81
CA ALA A 12 -11.41 -8.90 -0.48
C ALA A 12 -10.45 -8.30 -1.53
N ALA A 13 -9.73 -7.22 -1.22
CA ALA A 13 -8.85 -6.54 -2.18
C ALA A 13 -7.60 -7.39 -2.52
N PRO A 14 -7.01 -7.17 -3.72
CA PRO A 14 -5.69 -7.72 -4.06
C PRO A 14 -4.62 -7.39 -3.02
N ALA A 15 -3.61 -8.24 -2.89
CA ALA A 15 -2.59 -8.13 -1.85
C ALA A 15 -1.81 -6.81 -1.95
N GLU A 16 -1.50 -6.38 -3.17
CA GLU A 16 -0.84 -5.11 -3.49
C GLU A 16 -1.68 -3.90 -3.06
N VAL A 17 -3.00 -3.97 -3.17
CA VAL A 17 -3.91 -2.90 -2.76
C VAL A 17 -3.96 -2.80 -1.22
N LYS A 18 -4.05 -3.94 -0.54
CA LYS A 18 -4.01 -4.00 0.93
C LYS A 18 -2.71 -3.41 1.47
N LEU A 19 -1.58 -3.84 0.91
CA LEU A 19 -0.26 -3.36 1.31
C LEU A 19 -0.10 -1.86 1.04
N ALA A 20 -0.61 -1.35 -0.10
CA ALA A 20 -0.59 0.08 -0.37
C ALA A 20 -1.36 0.88 0.69
N VAL A 21 -2.53 0.40 1.12
CA VAL A 21 -3.32 1.03 2.19
C VAL A 21 -2.55 1.02 3.52
N ASP A 22 -1.95 -0.12 3.89
CA ASP A 22 -1.15 -0.22 5.11
C ASP A 22 0.06 0.73 5.10
N LEU A 23 0.73 0.86 3.94
CA LEU A 23 1.86 1.77 3.76
C LEU A 23 1.42 3.24 3.86
N ILE A 24 0.30 3.61 3.24
CA ILE A 24 -0.27 4.97 3.34
C ILE A 24 -0.56 5.29 4.81
N PHE A 25 -1.26 4.39 5.52
CA PHE A 25 -1.56 4.56 6.93
C PHE A 25 -0.30 4.75 7.77
N LEU A 26 0.74 3.95 7.53
CA LEU A 26 2.02 4.07 8.22
C LEU A 26 2.70 5.43 7.98
N LEU A 27 2.71 5.91 6.74
CA LEU A 27 3.33 7.18 6.37
C LEU A 27 2.58 8.37 7.00
N GLU A 28 1.25 8.34 6.97
CA GLU A 28 0.41 9.37 7.57
C GLU A 28 0.55 9.39 9.10
N SER A 29 0.56 8.21 9.74
CA SER A 29 0.70 8.07 11.20
C SER A 29 2.05 8.59 11.73
N ASN A 30 3.06 8.65 10.86
CA ASN A 30 4.38 9.20 11.17
C ASN A 30 4.56 10.64 10.64
N ASN A 31 3.48 11.29 10.19
CA ASN A 31 3.50 12.66 9.67
C ASN A 31 4.53 12.88 8.54
N ILE A 32 4.75 11.87 7.70
CA ILE A 32 5.69 11.96 6.58
C ILE A 32 5.07 12.82 5.49
N ALA A 33 5.80 13.86 5.04
CA ALA A 33 5.36 14.70 3.94
C ALA A 33 5.19 13.87 2.65
N PRO A 34 4.11 14.06 1.87
CA PRO A 34 3.85 13.27 0.66
C PRO A 34 5.01 13.25 -0.33
N GLU A 35 5.73 14.36 -0.50
CA GLU A 35 6.87 14.47 -1.40
C GLU A 35 8.03 13.58 -0.96
N VAL A 36 8.27 13.51 0.36
CA VAL A 36 9.29 12.64 0.97
C VAL A 36 8.87 11.18 0.84
N ALA A 37 7.61 10.86 1.12
CA ALA A 37 7.07 9.51 0.96
C ALA A 37 7.22 9.02 -0.48
N LEU A 38 6.85 9.84 -1.47
CA LEU A 38 6.99 9.51 -2.89
C LEU A 38 8.45 9.30 -3.30
N ALA A 39 9.39 10.11 -2.80
CA ALA A 39 10.81 9.93 -3.05
C ALA A 39 11.33 8.61 -2.46
N ALA A 40 10.93 8.27 -1.23
CA ALA A 40 11.30 7.01 -0.57
C ALA A 40 10.71 5.79 -1.31
N LEU A 41 9.43 5.83 -1.69
CA LEU A 41 8.77 4.75 -2.42
C LEU A 41 9.42 4.46 -3.77
N LYS A 42 9.97 5.48 -4.47
CA LYS A 42 10.77 5.27 -5.70
C LYS A 42 12.03 4.47 -5.43
N ILE A 43 12.73 4.74 -4.32
CA ILE A 43 13.92 3.99 -3.93
C ILE A 43 13.56 2.53 -3.62
N VAL A 44 12.48 2.32 -2.86
CA VAL A 44 11.96 0.98 -2.54
C VAL A 44 11.58 0.23 -3.82
N SER A 45 10.88 0.87 -4.77
CA SER A 45 10.52 0.26 -6.06
C SER A 45 11.77 -0.23 -6.80
N ALA A 46 12.79 0.63 -6.93
CA ALA A 46 14.02 0.29 -7.63
C ALA A 46 14.78 -0.89 -6.97
N ASP A 47 14.81 -0.97 -5.63
CA ASP A 47 15.41 -2.10 -4.91
C ASP A 47 14.66 -3.41 -5.18
N LEU A 48 13.32 -3.39 -5.11
CA LEU A 48 12.48 -4.54 -5.40
C LEU A 48 12.60 -4.99 -6.86
N GLU A 49 12.61 -4.06 -7.81
CA GLU A 49 12.83 -4.34 -9.23
C GLU A 49 14.18 -5.04 -9.46
N SER A 50 15.25 -4.58 -8.81
CA SER A 50 16.57 -5.20 -8.92
C SER A 50 16.55 -6.68 -8.49
N LYS A 51 15.79 -6.99 -7.44
CA LYS A 51 15.63 -8.36 -6.89
C LYS A 51 14.81 -9.29 -7.78
N LEU A 52 13.97 -8.75 -8.67
CA LEU A 52 13.23 -9.55 -9.65
C LEU A 52 14.09 -9.95 -10.85
N THR A 53 15.18 -9.22 -11.09
CA THR A 53 16.10 -9.43 -12.22
C THR A 53 17.41 -10.13 -11.84
N ALA A 54 17.64 -10.39 -10.54
CA ALA A 54 18.80 -11.07 -9.99
C ALA A 54 18.56 -12.58 -9.87
#